data_AF-A0A7J2HP17-F1
#
_entry.id   AF-A0A7J2HP17-F1
#
_cell.length_a   1.000
_cell.length_b   1.000
_cell.length_c   1.000
_cell.angle_alpha   90.00
_cell.angle_beta   90.00
_cell.angle_gamma   90.00
#
_symmetry.space_group_name_H-M   'P 1'
#
loop_
_entity.id
_entity.type
_entity.pdbx_description
1 polymer ?
#
loop_
_entity_poly.entity_id
_entity_poly.type
_entity_poly.pdbx_seq_one_letter_code
_entity_poly.pdbx_strand_id
1 'polypeptide(L)'
;MEESILAEWRIRRLKKPSVIEKEDVIKWALYSIGVEGKSQDVYLYLLNKGSSTVGELARIFGLGEEEVRGIIDTLYTYGLVDRIGS
;
A
#
# COMPACT_ATOMS: atom_id res chain seq x y z
N MET A 1 9.34 33.96 15.12
CA MET A 1 9.55 32.58 15.61
C MET A 1 8.75 31.69 14.70
N GLU A 2 9.40 30.79 13.96
CA GLU A 2 8.70 29.74 13.20
C GLU A 2 8.23 28.68 14.18
N GLU A 3 6.93 28.39 14.18
CA GLU A 3 6.37 27.26 14.90
C GLU A 3 6.78 25.98 14.17
N SER A 4 7.64 25.15 14.78
CA SER A 4 7.96 23.82 14.26
C SER A 4 6.91 22.82 14.71
N ILE A 5 6.22 22.20 13.75
CA ILE A 5 5.28 21.12 14.04
C ILE A 5 6.08 19.93 14.61
N LEU A 6 5.85 19.60 15.87
CA LEU A 6 6.53 18.48 16.55
C LEU A 6 5.95 17.12 16.15
N ALA A 7 4.66 17.07 15.82
CA ALA A 7 3.97 15.88 15.32
C ALA A 7 2.63 16.26 14.64
N GLU A 8 2.26 15.51 13.61
CA GLU A 8 0.97 15.63 12.92
C GLU A 8 0.23 14.29 12.98
N TRP A 9 -1.07 14.33 13.30
CA TRP A 9 -1.94 13.16 13.28
C TRP A 9 -3.07 13.36 12.28
N ARG A 10 -3.28 12.36 11.43
CA ARG A 10 -4.45 12.30 10.54
C ARG A 10 -5.50 11.37 11.11
N ILE A 11 -6.60 11.95 11.60
CA ILE A 11 -7.80 11.20 11.97
C ILE A 11 -8.66 11.00 10.72
N ARG A 12 -8.85 9.75 10.29
CA ARG A 12 -9.64 9.41 9.11
C ARG A 12 -11.00 8.82 9.52
N ARG A 13 -12.10 9.38 9.01
CA ARG A 13 -13.43 8.78 9.16
C ARG A 13 -13.66 7.75 8.06
N LEU A 14 -13.71 6.48 8.44
CA LEU A 14 -13.98 5.38 7.51
C LEU A 14 -15.49 5.25 7.29
N LYS A 15 -15.94 5.47 6.05
CA LYS A 15 -17.30 5.11 5.65
C LYS A 15 -17.33 3.62 5.34
N LYS A 16 -18.33 2.89 5.84
CA LYS A 16 -18.52 1.49 5.48
C LYS A 16 -18.66 1.37 3.95
N PRO A 17 -17.96 0.44 3.28
CA PRO A 17 -18.11 0.25 1.85
C PRO A 17 -19.55 -0.15 1.56
N SER A 18 -20.17 0.48 0.56
CA SER A 18 -21.54 0.19 0.11
C SER A 18 -21.63 -1.07 -0.73
N VAL A 19 -20.49 -1.53 -1.26
CA VAL A 19 -20.35 -2.67 -2.17
C VAL A 19 -19.60 -3.80 -1.45
N ILE A 20 -20.05 -5.04 -1.64
CA ILE A 20 -19.56 -6.24 -0.94
C ILE A 20 -18.67 -7.07 -1.89
N GLU A 21 -18.03 -6.44 -2.87
CA GLU A 21 -17.01 -7.12 -3.66
C GLU A 21 -15.73 -7.24 -2.82
N LYS A 22 -15.10 -8.42 -2.87
CA LYS A 22 -13.96 -8.74 -2.01
C LYS A 22 -12.82 -7.73 -2.14
N GLU A 23 -12.54 -7.27 -3.35
CA GLU A 23 -11.49 -6.29 -3.62
C GLU A 23 -11.77 -4.94 -2.98
N ASP A 24 -13.02 -4.46 -3.03
CA ASP A 24 -13.44 -3.20 -2.42
C ASP A 24 -13.31 -3.23 -0.90
N VAL A 25 -13.66 -4.37 -0.28
CA VAL A 25 -13.48 -4.59 1.15
C VAL A 25 -12.00 -4.58 1.52
N ILE A 26 -11.13 -5.18 0.70
CA ILE A 26 -9.68 -5.16 0.93
C ILE A 26 -9.13 -3.74 0.79
N LYS A 27 -9.47 -3.00 -0.27
CA LYS A 27 -9.05 -1.59 -0.44
C LYS A 27 -9.51 -0.73 0.74
N TRP A 28 -10.74 -0.97 1.22
CA TRP A 28 -11.25 -0.28 2.41
C TRP A 28 -10.44 -0.61 3.68
N ALA A 29 -10.11 -1.89 3.90
CA ALA A 29 -9.29 -2.31 5.03
C ALA A 29 -7.88 -1.71 4.95
N LEU A 30 -7.24 -1.73 3.78
CA LEU A 30 -5.93 -1.11 3.56
C LEU A 30 -5.96 0.40 3.83
N TYR A 31 -7.01 1.07 3.37
CA TYR A 31 -7.19 2.50 3.62
C TYR A 31 -7.30 2.82 5.12
N SER A 32 -7.91 1.93 5.91
CA SER A 32 -8.04 2.08 7.37
C SER A 32 -6.70 2.11 8.11
N ILE A 33 -5.68 1.46 7.56
CA ILE A 33 -4.32 1.42 8.11
C ILE A 33 -3.37 2.38 7.38
N GLY A 34 -3.90 3.29 6.55
CA GLY A 34 -3.10 4.30 5.86
C GLY A 34 -2.40 3.82 4.57
N VAL A 35 -2.71 2.61 4.09
CA VAL A 35 -2.25 2.14 2.77
C VAL A 35 -3.26 2.59 1.73
N GLU A 36 -2.82 3.45 0.79
CA GLU A 36 -3.70 4.08 -0.20
C GLU A 36 -3.09 4.13 -1.60
N GLY A 37 -3.94 4.33 -2.62
CA GLY A 37 -3.53 4.50 -4.01
C GLY A 37 -2.74 3.31 -4.56
N LYS A 38 -1.60 3.59 -5.19
CA LYS A 38 -0.75 2.58 -5.85
C LYS A 38 -0.31 1.45 -4.91
N SER A 39 -0.13 1.72 -3.63
CA SER A 39 0.22 0.68 -2.65
C SER A 39 -0.89 -0.36 -2.49
N GLN A 40 -2.16 0.05 -2.61
CA GLN A 40 -3.28 -0.89 -2.60
C GLN A 40 -3.30 -1.76 -3.84
N ASP A 41 -3.08 -1.16 -5.01
CA ASP A 41 -3.08 -1.87 -6.29
C ASP A 41 -1.92 -2.88 -6.35
N VAL A 42 -0.73 -2.50 -5.88
CA VAL A 42 0.43 -3.40 -5.77
C VAL A 42 0.14 -4.57 -4.82
N TYR A 43 -0.45 -4.31 -3.64
CA TYR A 43 -0.82 -5.38 -2.71
C TYR A 43 -1.82 -6.35 -3.34
N LEU A 44 -2.87 -5.84 -3.99
CA LEU A 44 -3.88 -6.69 -4.63
C LEU A 44 -3.30 -7.51 -5.79
N TYR A 45 -2.37 -6.94 -6.55
CA TYR A 45 -1.65 -7.70 -7.57
C TYR A 45 -0.85 -8.85 -6.94
N LEU A 46 -0.08 -8.58 -5.90
CA LEU A 46 0.70 -9.59 -5.19
C LEU A 46 -0.18 -10.65 -4.54
N LEU A 47 -1.32 -10.25 -3.96
CA LEU A 47 -2.30 -11.17 -3.38
C LEU A 47 -2.84 -12.17 -4.41
N ASN A 48 -3.07 -11.72 -5.65
CA ASN A 48 -3.55 -12.56 -6.75
C ASN A 48 -2.43 -13.38 -7.41
N LYS A 49 -1.23 -12.80 -7.54
CA LYS A 49 -0.11 -13.40 -8.27
C LYS A 49 0.77 -14.31 -7.41
N GLY A 50 0.80 -14.08 -6.09
CA GLY A 50 1.63 -14.77 -5.11
C GLY A 50 2.98 -14.07 -4.87
N SER A 51 3.76 -13.85 -5.92
CA SER A 51 5.08 -13.19 -5.83
C SER A 51 5.42 -12.42 -7.09
N SER A 52 6.26 -11.39 -6.97
CA SER A 52 6.77 -10.61 -8.10
C SER A 52 8.11 -9.98 -7.73
N THR A 53 8.91 -9.65 -8.74
CA THR A 53 10.13 -8.85 -8.56
C THR A 53 9.84 -7.35 -8.61
N VAL A 54 10.74 -6.53 -8.05
CA VAL A 54 10.66 -5.05 -8.11
C VAL A 54 10.59 -4.56 -9.56
N GLY A 55 11.45 -5.10 -10.45
CA GLY A 55 11.48 -4.71 -11.85
C GLY A 55 10.19 -5.06 -12.61
N GLU A 56 9.57 -6.20 -12.31
CA GLU A 56 8.26 -6.54 -12.87
C GLU A 56 7.16 -5.59 -12.41
N LEU A 57 7.12 -5.28 -11.12
CA LEU A 57 6.15 -4.34 -10.56
C LEU A 57 6.33 -2.94 -11.16
N ALA A 58 7.58 -2.46 -11.28
CA ALA A 58 7.89 -1.17 -11.90
C ALA A 58 7.32 -1.09 -13.33
N ARG A 59 7.53 -2.13 -14.13
CA ARG A 59 6.99 -2.22 -15.49
C ARG A 59 5.47 -2.30 -15.53
N ILE A 60 4.85 -3.10 -14.67
CA ILE A 60 3.38 -3.32 -14.67
C ILE A 60 2.65 -2.04 -14.25
N PHE A 61 3.16 -1.35 -13.23
CA PHE A 61 2.50 -0.18 -12.66
C PHE A 61 2.97 1.16 -13.26
N GLY A 62 3.98 1.12 -14.15
CA GLY A 62 4.56 2.30 -14.77
C GLY A 62 5.29 3.19 -13.76
N LEU A 63 5.94 2.59 -12.76
CA LEU A 63 6.61 3.27 -11.65
C LEU A 63 8.13 3.13 -11.77
N GLY A 64 8.87 4.01 -11.10
CA GLY A 64 10.31 3.81 -10.89
C GLY A 64 10.58 2.69 -9.88
N GLU A 65 11.73 2.01 -9.99
CA GLU A 65 12.06 0.94 -9.03
C GLU A 65 12.16 1.44 -7.59
N GLU A 66 12.68 2.65 -7.36
CA GLU A 66 12.74 3.26 -6.02
C GLU A 66 11.35 3.51 -5.43
N GLU A 67 10.41 3.95 -6.25
CA GLU A 67 9.01 4.13 -5.83
C GLU A 67 8.38 2.79 -5.45
N VAL A 68 8.63 1.75 -6.26
CA VAL A 68 8.19 0.38 -5.94
C VAL A 68 8.83 -0.13 -4.66
N ARG A 69 10.13 0.11 -4.43
CA ARG A 69 10.79 -0.25 -3.17
C ARG A 69 10.12 0.42 -1.98
N GLY A 70 9.84 1.72 -2.06
CA GLY A 70 9.11 2.46 -1.02
C GLY A 70 7.70 1.91 -0.75
N ILE A 71 6.98 1.51 -1.80
CA ILE A 71 5.68 0.82 -1.65
C ILE A 71 5.86 -0.52 -0.93
N ILE A 72 6.84 -1.34 -1.34
CA ILE A 72 7.10 -2.65 -0.71
C ILE A 72 7.55 -2.48 0.74
N ASP A 73 8.40 -1.49 1.05
CA ASP A 73 8.79 -1.15 2.43
C ASP A 73 7.58 -0.82 3.30
N THR A 74 6.65 -0.03 2.75
CA THR A 74 5.41 0.32 3.43
C THR A 74 4.57 -0.92 3.70
N LEU A 75 4.34 -1.76 2.67
CA LEU A 75 3.55 -2.99 2.82
C LEU A 75 4.21 -3.99 3.77
N TYR A 76 5.54 -4.10 3.74
CA TYR A 76 6.32 -4.94 4.66
C TYR A 76 6.21 -4.44 6.11
N THR A 77 6.27 -3.13 6.33
CA THR A 77 6.10 -2.52 7.66
C THR A 77 4.73 -2.83 8.26
N TYR A 78 3.69 -2.91 7.43
CA TYR A 78 2.35 -3.32 7.85
C TYR A 78 2.17 -4.85 7.95
N GLY A 79 3.20 -5.66 7.64
CA GLY A 79 3.13 -7.12 7.66
C GLY A 79 2.26 -7.71 6.55
N LEU A 80 2.07 -6.98 5.45
CA LEU A 80 1.20 -7.38 4.35
C LEU A 80 1.92 -8.22 3.28
N VAL A 81 3.24 -8.08 3.18
CA VAL A 81 4.08 -8.80 2.23
C VAL A 81 5.39 -9.19 2.89
N ASP A 82 6.01 -10.25 2.38
CA ASP A 82 7.36 -10.66 2.76
C ASP A 82 8.32 -10.49 1.59
N ARG A 83 9.61 -10.29 1.91
CA ARG A 83 10.69 -10.29 0.93
C ARG A 83 11.25 -11.70 0.81
N ILE A 84 11.26 -12.22 -0.41
CA ILE A 84 11.79 -13.54 -0.71
C ILE A 84 13.15 -13.35 -1.40
N GLY A 85 14.21 -13.78 -0.71
CA GLY A 85 15.60 -13.58 -1.15
C GLY A 85 16.30 -12.44 -0.40
N SER A 86 17.62 -12.57 -0.29
CA SER A 86 18.55 -11.64 0.38
C SER A 86 19.15 -10.65 -0.59
#